data_AF-A0A5B8MS34-F1
#
_entry.id   AF-A0A5B8MS34-F1
#
_cell.length_a   1.000
_cell.length_b   1.000
_cell.length_c   1.000
_cell.angle_alpha   90.00
_cell.angle_beta   90.00
_cell.angle_gamma   90.00
#
_symmetry.space_group_name_H-M   'P 1'
#
loop_
_entity.id
_entity.type
_entity.pdbx_description
1 polymer ?
#
loop_
_entity_poly.entity_id
_entity_poly.type
_entity_poly.pdbx_seq_one_letter_code
_entity_poly.pdbx_strand_id
1 'polypeptide(L)'
;MEETRGASKKQRREAKHALDVLPKWAWLLVLRKMSPYDHLAFGLTCRTFLEAVREVNPKKKLKTDLTDDKLCEQMPCFSMGWFQWVLRSFERRKGGPKTWRDEEEESYGHLYDSDLMKLAAFQGSKKAMEWLVSQGIPLKIKRKYSESGDNEVVAVGGAAAGGHIAVLEWLRSKGCEFDESTCYFAALGGHLHVLQWLRSQDPPCDWDEGTCYFAAMGGHLDVLQWARSQDPPCPWNKRTCEEAAGGGHLHVLQWLRSQDPPCDWDEGTCSCAAEGGHLHVLQWLRSQDPPCDWDELTCSCAAEGGHLHVLQWARSQDPPCDWIPEDCIEYAVERRDQHVVEWIEANFYQEQ
;
A
#
# COMPACT_ATOMS: atom_id res chain seq x y z
N MET A 1 -12.53 -51.91 3.03
CA MET A 1 -12.91 -50.47 3.14
C MET A 1 -13.45 -50.30 4.54
N GLU A 2 -12.73 -49.57 5.40
CA GLU A 2 -13.12 -49.04 6.74
C GLU A 2 -12.00 -49.28 7.76
N GLU A 3 -10.88 -48.56 7.66
CA GLU A 3 -10.01 -48.36 8.85
C GLU A 3 -9.12 -47.12 8.78
N THR A 4 -8.91 -46.51 7.60
CA THR A 4 -8.08 -45.30 7.45
C THR A 4 -8.81 -43.97 7.68
N ARG A 5 -10.12 -43.97 8.00
CA ARG A 5 -10.94 -42.75 8.13
C ARG A 5 -11.03 -42.18 9.56
N GLY A 6 -10.55 -42.91 10.57
CA GLY A 6 -10.64 -42.55 11.99
C GLY A 6 -9.46 -41.72 12.54
N ALA A 7 -8.23 -41.99 12.08
CA ALA A 7 -7.03 -41.35 12.62
C ALA A 7 -6.93 -39.84 12.31
N SER A 8 -7.34 -39.43 11.09
CA SER A 8 -7.23 -38.03 10.64
C SER A 8 -8.20 -37.07 11.35
N LYS A 9 -9.41 -37.53 11.71
CA LYS A 9 -10.39 -36.72 12.47
C LYS A 9 -10.02 -36.57 13.95
N LYS A 10 -9.38 -37.59 14.54
CA LYS A 10 -8.92 -37.58 15.93
C LYS A 10 -7.67 -36.69 16.10
N GLN A 11 -6.67 -36.84 15.22
CA GLN A 11 -5.48 -35.96 15.19
C GLN A 11 -5.85 -34.48 14.93
N ARG A 12 -6.84 -34.19 14.06
CA ARG A 12 -7.33 -32.82 13.84
C ARG A 12 -8.08 -32.23 15.03
N ARG A 13 -8.75 -33.04 15.85
CA ARG A 13 -9.40 -32.59 17.10
C ARG A 13 -8.37 -32.35 18.20
N GLU A 14 -7.36 -33.21 18.31
CA GLU A 14 -6.25 -33.08 19.26
C GLU A 14 -5.36 -31.87 18.95
N ALA A 15 -5.06 -31.58 17.67
CA ALA A 15 -4.31 -30.39 17.29
C ALA A 15 -5.06 -29.08 17.55
N LYS A 16 -6.39 -29.09 17.43
CA LYS A 16 -7.25 -27.95 17.78
C LYS A 16 -7.24 -27.67 19.29
N HIS A 17 -7.20 -28.72 20.11
CA HIS A 17 -7.02 -28.62 21.55
C HIS A 17 -5.60 -28.26 21.97
N ALA A 18 -4.57 -28.65 21.21
CA ALA A 18 -3.17 -28.38 21.57
C ALA A 18 -2.81 -26.88 21.57
N LEU A 19 -3.41 -26.09 20.67
CA LEU A 19 -3.23 -24.63 20.64
C LEU A 19 -4.04 -23.93 21.74
N ASP A 20 -5.20 -24.45 22.13
CA ASP A 20 -5.99 -23.92 23.24
C ASP A 20 -5.37 -24.19 24.64
N VAL A 21 -4.23 -24.89 24.71
CA VAL A 21 -3.57 -25.33 25.96
C VAL A 21 -2.35 -24.47 26.34
N LEU A 22 -1.86 -23.60 25.44
CA LEU A 22 -0.69 -22.77 25.75
C LEU A 22 -1.05 -21.66 26.76
N PRO A 23 -0.23 -21.47 27.83
CA PRO A 23 -0.48 -20.44 28.82
C PRO A 23 -0.29 -19.04 28.23
N LYS A 24 -1.08 -18.07 28.70
CA LYS A 24 -1.21 -16.71 28.15
C LYS A 24 0.12 -15.98 27.87
N TRP A 25 1.13 -16.17 28.70
CA TRP A 25 2.44 -15.56 28.55
C TRP A 25 3.23 -16.08 27.32
N ALA A 26 2.97 -17.33 26.90
CA ALA A 26 3.57 -17.89 25.69
C ALA A 26 3.05 -17.16 24.43
N TRP A 27 1.78 -16.77 24.42
CA TRP A 27 1.19 -15.98 23.33
C TRP A 27 1.75 -14.56 23.26
N LEU A 28 2.11 -13.95 24.40
CA LEU A 28 2.76 -12.64 24.44
C LEU A 28 4.18 -12.69 23.84
N LEU A 29 4.91 -13.80 24.03
CA LEU A 29 6.21 -14.01 23.41
C LEU A 29 6.09 -14.20 21.91
N VAL A 30 5.09 -14.94 21.45
CA VAL A 30 4.78 -15.12 20.02
C VAL A 30 4.39 -13.78 19.37
N LEU A 31 3.50 -13.00 20.01
CA LEU A 31 3.10 -11.67 19.54
C LEU A 31 4.30 -10.71 19.36
N ARG A 32 5.25 -10.72 20.31
CA ARG A 32 6.47 -9.89 20.25
C ARG A 32 7.47 -10.33 19.18
N LYS A 33 7.34 -11.54 18.65
CA LYS A 33 8.26 -12.13 17.66
C LYS A 33 7.65 -12.21 16.26
N MET A 34 6.34 -12.05 16.13
CA MET A 34 5.65 -12.01 14.86
C MET A 34 5.68 -10.63 14.20
N SER A 35 5.68 -10.63 12.87
CA SER A 35 5.47 -9.40 12.11
C SER A 35 4.08 -8.81 12.42
N PRO A 36 3.90 -7.48 12.40
CA PRO A 36 2.61 -6.84 12.64
C PRO A 36 1.47 -7.32 11.73
N TYR A 37 1.77 -7.72 10.49
CA TYR A 37 0.79 -8.18 9.50
C TYR A 37 0.34 -9.62 9.72
N ASP A 38 1.20 -10.45 10.35
CA ASP A 38 0.84 -11.79 10.79
C ASP A 38 -0.10 -11.78 12.00
N HIS A 39 -0.20 -10.66 12.74
CA HIS A 39 -1.08 -10.57 13.91
C HIS A 39 -2.54 -10.80 13.55
N LEU A 40 -2.94 -10.34 12.36
CA LEU A 40 -4.23 -10.67 11.79
C LEU A 40 -4.26 -12.15 11.42
N ALA A 41 -3.43 -12.65 10.49
CA ALA A 41 -3.43 -14.05 10.06
C ALA A 41 -3.39 -15.08 11.22
N PHE A 42 -2.67 -14.77 12.29
CA PHE A 42 -2.53 -15.62 13.47
C PHE A 42 -3.66 -15.43 14.49
N GLY A 43 -4.12 -14.20 14.72
CA GLY A 43 -5.35 -13.93 15.48
C GLY A 43 -6.61 -14.47 14.81
N LEU A 44 -6.57 -14.64 13.48
CA LEU A 44 -7.57 -15.29 12.65
C LEU A 44 -7.56 -16.84 12.79
N THR A 45 -6.50 -17.46 13.33
CA THR A 45 -6.42 -18.92 13.50
C THR A 45 -6.55 -19.40 14.95
N CYS A 46 -6.39 -18.51 15.94
CA CYS A 46 -6.41 -18.85 17.37
C CYS A 46 -7.21 -17.83 18.20
N ARG A 47 -8.40 -18.22 18.69
CA ARG A 47 -9.31 -17.38 19.50
C ARG A 47 -8.62 -16.83 20.76
N THR A 48 -7.84 -17.66 21.43
CA THR A 48 -7.13 -17.34 22.68
C THR A 48 -6.06 -16.27 22.49
N PHE A 49 -5.49 -16.16 21.29
CA PHE A 49 -4.53 -15.11 20.94
C PHE A 49 -5.24 -13.76 20.75
N LEU A 50 -6.40 -13.76 20.09
CA LEU A 50 -7.23 -12.56 19.89
C LEU A 50 -7.68 -11.95 21.22
N GLU A 51 -8.08 -12.79 22.19
CA GLU A 51 -8.47 -12.37 23.54
C GLU A 51 -7.26 -11.75 24.30
N ALA A 52 -6.06 -12.33 24.17
CA ALA A 52 -4.85 -11.77 24.76
C ALA A 52 -4.45 -10.40 24.17
N VAL A 53 -4.58 -10.21 22.85
CA VAL A 53 -4.27 -8.92 22.18
C VAL A 53 -5.22 -7.81 22.64
N ARG A 54 -6.52 -8.11 22.77
CA ARG A 54 -7.55 -7.15 23.21
C ARG A 54 -7.39 -6.71 24.66
N GLU A 55 -6.86 -7.57 25.53
CA GLU A 55 -6.58 -7.18 26.91
C GLU A 55 -5.32 -6.32 27.06
N VAL A 56 -4.29 -6.54 26.24
CA VAL A 56 -3.05 -5.75 26.26
C VAL A 56 -3.28 -4.34 25.71
N ASN A 57 -4.13 -4.21 24.70
CA ASN A 57 -4.48 -2.91 24.14
C ASN A 57 -5.96 -2.83 23.78
N PRO A 58 -6.83 -2.52 24.77
CA PRO A 58 -8.29 -2.52 24.60
C PRO A 58 -8.80 -1.54 23.54
N LYS A 59 -7.99 -0.53 23.20
CA LYS A 59 -8.33 0.53 22.24
C LYS A 59 -7.76 0.27 20.83
N LYS A 60 -6.87 -0.72 20.64
CA LYS A 60 -6.25 -1.00 19.34
C LYS A 60 -7.18 -1.90 18.51
N LYS A 61 -7.91 -1.29 17.57
CA LYS A 61 -8.60 -2.04 16.50
C LYS A 61 -7.51 -2.76 15.68
N LEU A 62 -7.65 -4.08 15.50
CA LEU A 62 -6.85 -4.81 14.52
C LEU A 62 -7.25 -4.29 13.14
N LYS A 63 -6.45 -3.38 12.56
CA LYS A 63 -6.67 -2.88 11.20
C LYS A 63 -5.95 -3.81 10.23
N THR A 64 -6.66 -4.23 9.19
CA THR A 64 -6.05 -4.88 8.04
C THR A 64 -5.61 -3.76 7.12
N ASP A 65 -4.33 -3.41 7.16
CA ASP A 65 -3.77 -2.51 6.16
C ASP A 65 -3.57 -3.32 4.88
N LEU A 66 -4.60 -3.30 4.02
CA LEU A 66 -4.64 -3.93 2.70
C LEU A 66 -4.53 -2.86 1.60
N THR A 67 -3.81 -1.78 1.87
CA THR A 67 -3.46 -0.77 0.87
C THR A 67 -2.68 -1.40 -0.28
N ASP A 68 -2.79 -0.82 -1.46
CA ASP A 68 -2.12 -1.33 -2.65
C ASP A 68 -0.60 -1.35 -2.48
N ASP A 69 -0.05 -0.29 -1.87
CA ASP A 69 1.38 -0.15 -1.62
C ASP A 69 1.89 -1.29 -0.73
N LYS A 70 1.18 -1.60 0.37
CA LYS A 70 1.56 -2.71 1.27
C LYS A 70 1.40 -4.08 0.67
N LEU A 71 0.40 -4.29 -0.19
CA LEU A 71 0.27 -5.54 -0.93
C LEU A 71 1.44 -5.75 -1.89
N CYS A 72 1.84 -4.69 -2.61
CA CYS A 72 2.97 -4.73 -3.53
C CYS A 72 4.31 -4.91 -2.81
N GLU A 73 4.53 -4.24 -1.67
CA GLU A 73 5.74 -4.39 -0.86
C GLU A 73 5.91 -5.81 -0.30
N GLN A 74 4.83 -6.46 0.16
CA GLN A 74 4.92 -7.68 0.97
C GLN A 74 4.51 -8.97 0.24
N MET A 75 3.80 -8.85 -0.89
CA MET A 75 3.33 -9.97 -1.73
C MET A 75 2.74 -11.17 -0.97
N PRO A 76 1.71 -10.99 -0.12
CA PRO A 76 1.16 -12.08 0.69
C PRO A 76 0.41 -13.12 -0.15
N CYS A 77 0.55 -14.40 0.19
CA CYS A 77 -0.14 -15.52 -0.48
C CYS A 77 -1.15 -16.20 0.46
N PHE A 78 -2.42 -16.28 0.04
CA PHE A 78 -3.52 -16.86 0.81
C PHE A 78 -4.02 -18.18 0.21
N SER A 79 -4.18 -19.20 1.06
CA SER A 79 -4.71 -20.50 0.64
C SER A 79 -6.22 -20.44 0.34
N MET A 80 -6.72 -21.37 -0.48
CA MET A 80 -8.18 -21.55 -0.67
C MET A 80 -8.92 -21.75 0.66
N GLY A 81 -8.29 -22.43 1.63
CA GLY A 81 -8.87 -22.62 2.96
C GLY A 81 -9.06 -21.31 3.71
N TRP A 82 -8.17 -20.33 3.49
CA TRP A 82 -8.29 -18.99 4.04
C TRP A 82 -9.49 -18.26 3.44
N PHE A 83 -9.63 -18.21 2.11
CA PHE A 83 -10.81 -17.59 1.45
C PHE A 83 -12.12 -18.21 1.92
N GLN A 84 -12.17 -19.55 2.01
CA GLN A 84 -13.34 -20.28 2.51
C GLN A 84 -13.69 -19.95 3.95
N TRP A 85 -12.67 -19.80 4.79
CA TRP A 85 -12.85 -19.47 6.19
C TRP A 85 -13.30 -18.02 6.36
N VAL A 86 -12.62 -17.06 5.73
CA VAL A 86 -12.97 -15.64 5.81
C VAL A 86 -14.40 -15.40 5.36
N LEU A 87 -14.80 -15.95 4.21
CA LEU A 87 -16.15 -15.78 3.68
C LEU A 87 -17.25 -16.27 4.63
N ARG A 88 -16.96 -17.31 5.44
CA ARG A 88 -17.89 -17.94 6.39
C ARG A 88 -17.87 -17.30 7.77
N SER A 89 -16.73 -16.75 8.17
CA SER A 89 -16.48 -16.31 9.54
C SER A 89 -16.61 -14.80 9.74
N PHE A 90 -16.59 -14.01 8.66
CA PHE A 90 -16.63 -12.55 8.72
C PHE A 90 -17.94 -12.00 8.17
N GLU A 91 -18.48 -11.00 8.87
CA GLU A 91 -19.51 -10.13 8.30
C GLU A 91 -18.87 -9.29 7.20
N ARG A 92 -19.47 -9.34 6.00
CA ARG A 92 -18.99 -8.63 4.82
C ARG A 92 -20.00 -7.64 4.31
N ARG A 93 -19.50 -6.52 3.82
CA ARG A 93 -20.28 -5.58 3.02
C ARG A 93 -20.22 -5.98 1.55
N LYS A 94 -21.39 -6.00 0.89
CA LYS A 94 -21.48 -6.38 -0.53
C LYS A 94 -20.90 -5.29 -1.43
N GLY A 95 -20.23 -5.70 -2.50
CA GLY A 95 -19.59 -4.78 -3.45
C GLY A 95 -18.31 -4.16 -2.91
N GLY A 96 -18.03 -2.91 -3.27
CA GLY A 96 -16.89 -2.12 -2.77
C GLY A 96 -17.35 -0.87 -2.00
N PRO A 97 -16.42 -0.13 -1.36
CA PRO A 97 -16.73 1.15 -0.73
C PRO A 97 -17.31 2.15 -1.74
N LYS A 98 -18.26 2.98 -1.29
CA LYS A 98 -19.07 3.86 -2.17
C LYS A 98 -18.44 5.25 -2.39
N THR A 99 -17.66 5.72 -1.44
CA THR A 99 -16.87 6.96 -1.53
C THR A 99 -15.40 6.58 -1.40
N TRP A 100 -14.52 7.41 -1.96
CA TRP A 100 -13.08 7.27 -1.75
C TRP A 100 -12.65 7.87 -0.39
N ARG A 101 -13.49 8.75 0.20
CA ARG A 101 -13.25 9.55 1.42
C ARG A 101 -14.23 9.26 2.57
N ASP A 102 -14.68 8.01 2.75
CA ASP A 102 -15.38 7.63 3.99
C ASP A 102 -14.32 7.64 5.12
N GLU A 103 -14.17 8.80 5.75
CA GLU A 103 -13.46 9.18 6.99
C GLU A 103 -12.47 8.15 7.56
N GLU A 104 -11.23 8.62 7.76
CA GLU A 104 -9.96 7.97 8.18
C GLU A 104 -10.01 7.00 9.39
N GLU A 105 -11.16 6.78 10.01
CA GLU A 105 -11.34 5.75 11.04
C GLU A 105 -12.17 4.52 10.62
N GLU A 106 -13.01 4.58 9.57
CA GLU A 106 -13.97 3.50 9.25
C GLU A 106 -13.71 2.74 7.94
N SER A 107 -12.97 3.33 6.98
CA SER A 107 -12.65 2.72 5.67
C SER A 107 -12.00 1.32 5.79
N TYR A 108 -11.13 1.11 6.77
CA TYR A 108 -10.42 -0.15 7.01
C TYR A 108 -11.06 -1.03 8.10
N GLY A 109 -12.27 -0.68 8.56
CA GLY A 109 -12.99 -1.42 9.60
C GLY A 109 -13.85 -2.57 9.08
N HIS A 110 -14.08 -2.63 7.76
CA HIS A 110 -15.01 -3.57 7.15
C HIS A 110 -14.37 -4.33 6.00
N LEU A 111 -14.61 -5.64 5.97
CA LEU A 111 -14.24 -6.49 4.85
C LEU A 111 -15.31 -6.41 3.76
N TYR A 112 -14.91 -5.99 2.57
CA TYR A 112 -15.77 -5.94 1.39
C TYR A 112 -15.55 -7.14 0.47
N ASP A 113 -16.57 -7.44 -0.35
CA ASP A 113 -16.42 -8.39 -1.46
C ASP A 113 -15.27 -8.01 -2.39
N SER A 114 -15.08 -6.70 -2.59
CA SER A 114 -13.99 -6.16 -3.40
C SER A 114 -12.61 -6.55 -2.88
N ASP A 115 -12.41 -6.60 -1.56
CA ASP A 115 -11.10 -6.88 -0.97
C ASP A 115 -10.72 -8.35 -1.20
N LEU A 116 -11.67 -9.26 -0.99
CA LEU A 116 -11.45 -10.69 -1.27
C LEU A 116 -11.20 -10.96 -2.76
N MET A 117 -11.95 -10.30 -3.63
CA MET A 117 -11.78 -10.46 -5.07
C MET A 117 -10.42 -9.90 -5.53
N LYS A 118 -10.03 -8.73 -5.02
CA LYS A 118 -8.73 -8.10 -5.29
C LYS A 118 -7.58 -8.97 -4.82
N LEU A 119 -7.62 -9.47 -3.58
CA LEU A 119 -6.59 -10.38 -3.05
C LEU A 119 -6.47 -11.66 -3.86
N ALA A 120 -7.59 -12.28 -4.26
CA ALA A 120 -7.58 -13.47 -5.08
C ALA A 120 -6.95 -13.22 -6.46
N ALA A 121 -7.22 -12.06 -7.05
CA ALA A 121 -6.66 -11.63 -8.33
C ALA A 121 -5.17 -11.29 -8.23
N PHE A 122 -4.79 -10.54 -7.18
CA PHE A 122 -3.42 -10.11 -6.89
C PHE A 122 -2.45 -11.27 -6.71
N GLN A 123 -2.88 -12.38 -6.10
CA GLN A 123 -2.07 -13.59 -6.01
C GLN A 123 -2.22 -14.55 -7.21
N GLY A 124 -2.99 -14.17 -8.23
CA GLY A 124 -3.14 -14.93 -9.47
C GLY A 124 -4.03 -16.17 -9.36
N SER A 125 -4.83 -16.27 -8.28
CA SER A 125 -5.61 -17.46 -8.00
C SER A 125 -6.96 -17.45 -8.69
N LYS A 126 -6.96 -17.75 -9.98
CA LYS A 126 -8.19 -17.96 -10.78
C LYS A 126 -9.19 -18.90 -10.07
N LYS A 127 -8.69 -19.96 -9.43
CA LYS A 127 -9.51 -20.90 -8.66
C LYS A 127 -10.23 -20.23 -7.49
N ALA A 128 -9.55 -19.35 -6.75
CA ALA A 128 -10.17 -18.59 -5.67
C ALA A 128 -11.22 -17.61 -6.22
N MET A 129 -10.94 -16.94 -7.32
CA MET A 129 -11.89 -16.03 -7.97
C MET A 129 -13.15 -16.77 -8.46
N GLU A 130 -13.00 -17.90 -9.17
CA GLU A 130 -14.12 -18.74 -9.59
C GLU A 130 -14.94 -19.25 -8.40
N TRP A 131 -14.26 -19.64 -7.32
CA TRP A 131 -14.93 -20.04 -6.09
C TRP A 131 -15.71 -18.87 -5.47
N LEU A 132 -15.13 -17.68 -5.32
CA LEU A 132 -15.82 -16.48 -4.81
C LEU A 132 -17.07 -16.16 -5.64
N VAL A 133 -16.97 -16.24 -6.98
CA VAL A 133 -18.11 -16.08 -7.89
C VAL A 133 -19.20 -17.11 -7.63
N SER A 134 -18.84 -18.38 -7.39
CA SER A 134 -19.81 -19.43 -7.04
C SER A 134 -20.54 -19.17 -5.71
N GLN A 135 -19.97 -18.34 -4.83
CA GLN A 135 -20.58 -17.94 -3.56
C GLN A 135 -21.43 -16.66 -3.68
N GLY A 136 -21.63 -16.15 -4.89
CA GLY A 136 -22.46 -14.97 -5.17
C GLY A 136 -21.72 -13.64 -5.09
N ILE A 137 -20.38 -13.65 -5.00
CA ILE A 137 -19.57 -12.43 -5.13
C ILE A 137 -19.44 -12.08 -6.63
N PRO A 138 -19.89 -10.90 -7.08
CA PRO A 138 -19.75 -10.53 -8.48
C PRO A 138 -18.28 -10.36 -8.86
N LEU A 139 -17.93 -10.74 -10.10
CA LEU A 139 -16.58 -10.56 -10.64
C LEU A 139 -16.27 -9.08 -10.96
N LYS A 140 -17.28 -8.38 -11.51
CA LYS A 140 -17.19 -6.97 -11.93
C LYS A 140 -17.57 -6.04 -10.77
N ILE A 141 -16.77 -6.04 -9.71
CA ILE A 141 -16.94 -5.08 -8.62
C ILE A 141 -16.14 -3.83 -8.97
N LYS A 142 -16.82 -2.70 -9.01
CA LYS A 142 -16.20 -1.39 -9.20
C LYS A 142 -15.85 -0.77 -7.85
N ARG A 143 -14.70 -0.13 -7.77
CA ARG A 143 -14.27 0.67 -6.62
C ARG A 143 -13.77 2.01 -7.14
N LYS A 144 -14.03 3.07 -6.39
CA LYS A 144 -13.51 4.41 -6.66
C LYS A 144 -12.19 4.58 -5.91
N TYR A 145 -11.16 5.02 -6.63
CA TYR A 145 -9.85 5.34 -6.05
C TYR A 145 -9.51 6.83 -6.10
N SER A 146 -10.27 7.63 -6.85
CA SER A 146 -10.04 9.06 -7.07
C SER A 146 -11.34 9.88 -7.04
N GLU A 147 -11.20 11.19 -6.81
CA GLU A 147 -12.30 12.17 -6.95
C GLU A 147 -12.86 12.23 -8.39
N SER A 148 -12.03 11.93 -9.40
CA SER A 148 -12.41 11.91 -10.83
C SER A 148 -13.46 10.83 -11.15
N GLY A 149 -13.66 9.85 -10.27
CA GLY A 149 -14.74 8.87 -10.38
C GLY A 149 -14.43 7.66 -11.26
N ASP A 150 -13.14 7.38 -11.47
CA ASP A 150 -12.68 6.22 -12.22
C ASP A 150 -13.14 4.95 -11.50
N ASN A 151 -13.87 4.13 -12.25
CA ASN A 151 -14.77 3.12 -11.71
C ASN A 151 -14.18 1.74 -12.03
N GLU A 152 -13.04 1.47 -11.39
CA GLU A 152 -12.10 0.42 -11.75
C GLU A 152 -12.59 -0.95 -11.31
N VAL A 153 -12.41 -1.96 -12.16
CA VAL A 153 -12.73 -3.35 -11.79
C VAL A 153 -11.61 -3.88 -10.89
N VAL A 154 -11.89 -4.05 -9.60
CA VAL A 154 -10.88 -4.42 -8.58
C VAL A 154 -10.11 -5.71 -8.88
N ALA A 155 -10.75 -6.65 -9.59
CA ALA A 155 -10.12 -7.89 -10.04
C ALA A 155 -9.06 -7.64 -11.13
N VAL A 156 -9.30 -6.68 -12.02
CA VAL A 156 -8.36 -6.30 -13.08
C VAL A 156 -7.14 -5.62 -12.47
N GLY A 157 -7.36 -4.59 -11.64
CA GLY A 157 -6.29 -3.90 -10.93
C GLY A 157 -5.45 -4.84 -10.06
N GLY A 158 -6.09 -5.72 -9.28
CA GLY A 158 -5.39 -6.75 -8.51
C GLY A 158 -4.53 -7.66 -9.39
N ALA A 159 -5.08 -8.24 -10.47
CA ALA A 159 -4.32 -9.12 -11.35
C ALA A 159 -3.16 -8.41 -12.08
N ALA A 160 -3.33 -7.13 -12.41
CA ALA A 160 -2.29 -6.30 -13.00
C ALA A 160 -1.15 -6.02 -12.00
N ALA A 161 -1.48 -5.56 -10.79
CA ALA A 161 -0.52 -5.34 -9.71
C ALA A 161 0.17 -6.62 -9.21
N GLY A 162 -0.42 -7.80 -9.45
CA GLY A 162 0.20 -9.10 -9.16
C GLY A 162 0.96 -9.73 -10.33
N GLY A 163 0.93 -9.13 -11.51
CA GLY A 163 1.75 -9.59 -12.64
C GLY A 163 1.14 -10.77 -13.42
N HIS A 164 -0.17 -10.98 -13.33
CA HIS A 164 -0.82 -12.24 -13.74
C HIS A 164 -1.58 -12.14 -15.07
N ILE A 165 -0.84 -12.18 -16.20
CA ILE A 165 -1.41 -12.15 -17.57
C ILE A 165 -2.51 -13.19 -17.79
N ALA A 166 -2.32 -14.44 -17.34
CA ALA A 166 -3.33 -15.49 -17.53
C ALA A 166 -4.66 -15.20 -16.80
N VAL A 167 -4.62 -14.46 -15.69
CA VAL A 167 -5.83 -14.00 -15.00
C VAL A 167 -6.45 -12.83 -15.75
N LEU A 168 -5.65 -11.88 -16.25
CA LEU A 168 -6.12 -10.78 -17.09
C LEU A 168 -6.81 -11.29 -18.37
N GLU A 169 -6.22 -12.23 -19.10
CA GLU A 169 -6.84 -12.88 -20.26
C GLU A 169 -8.20 -13.52 -19.90
N TRP A 170 -8.26 -14.21 -18.76
CA TRP A 170 -9.49 -14.79 -18.27
C TRP A 170 -10.53 -13.72 -17.91
N LEU A 171 -10.14 -12.63 -17.23
CA LEU A 171 -11.02 -11.52 -16.91
C LEU A 171 -11.58 -10.85 -18.18
N ARG A 172 -10.74 -10.65 -19.20
CA ARG A 172 -11.16 -10.15 -20.51
C ARG A 172 -12.20 -11.08 -21.16
N SER A 173 -12.00 -12.40 -21.09
CA SER A 173 -13.00 -13.37 -21.57
C SER A 173 -14.35 -13.31 -20.84
N LYS A 174 -14.39 -12.71 -19.64
CA LYS A 174 -15.61 -12.42 -18.87
C LYS A 174 -16.17 -11.01 -19.13
N GLY A 175 -15.60 -10.30 -20.10
CA GLY A 175 -15.99 -8.94 -20.49
C GLY A 175 -15.58 -7.88 -19.47
N CYS A 176 -14.50 -8.10 -18.73
CA CYS A 176 -13.81 -7.01 -18.03
C CYS A 176 -12.97 -6.25 -19.04
N GLU A 177 -13.21 -4.95 -19.14
CA GLU A 177 -12.43 -4.04 -19.98
C GLU A 177 -11.17 -3.61 -19.22
N PHE A 178 -10.14 -3.22 -19.96
CA PHE A 178 -8.93 -2.62 -19.43
C PHE A 178 -8.90 -1.17 -19.85
N ASP A 179 -8.45 -0.34 -18.94
CA ASP A 179 -8.30 1.10 -19.03
C ASP A 179 -6.92 1.48 -18.49
N GLU A 180 -6.64 2.78 -18.44
CA GLU A 180 -5.39 3.36 -17.96
C GLU A 180 -5.03 2.84 -16.55
N SER A 181 -6.04 2.64 -15.68
CA SER A 181 -5.85 2.09 -14.33
C SER A 181 -5.19 0.71 -14.35
N THR A 182 -5.44 -0.10 -15.38
CA THR A 182 -4.81 -1.41 -15.51
C THR A 182 -3.30 -1.28 -15.71
N CYS A 183 -2.85 -0.25 -16.43
CA CYS A 183 -1.44 0.10 -16.55
C CYS A 183 -0.88 0.65 -15.23
N TYR A 184 -1.64 1.47 -14.48
CA TYR A 184 -1.21 2.02 -13.19
C TYR A 184 -0.85 0.91 -12.20
N PHE A 185 -1.74 -0.06 -12.03
CA PHE A 185 -1.53 -1.16 -11.10
C PHE A 185 -0.37 -2.06 -11.54
N ALA A 186 -0.24 -2.34 -12.84
CA ALA A 186 0.91 -3.09 -13.35
C ALA A 186 2.22 -2.35 -13.10
N ALA A 187 2.22 -1.02 -13.22
CA ALA A 187 3.36 -0.17 -12.91
C ALA A 187 3.69 -0.15 -11.41
N LEU A 188 2.68 -0.02 -10.54
CA LEU A 188 2.85 -0.08 -9.07
C LEU A 188 3.47 -1.41 -8.61
N GLY A 189 3.05 -2.52 -9.21
CA GLY A 189 3.61 -3.85 -8.95
C GLY A 189 4.97 -4.13 -9.62
N GLY A 190 5.49 -3.19 -10.44
CA GLY A 190 6.76 -3.37 -11.15
C GLY A 190 6.72 -4.42 -12.25
N HIS A 191 5.54 -4.71 -12.80
CA HIS A 191 5.33 -5.81 -13.72
C HIS A 191 5.46 -5.37 -15.18
N LEU A 192 6.70 -5.09 -15.59
CA LEU A 192 7.05 -4.66 -16.95
C LEU A 192 6.50 -5.61 -18.03
N HIS A 193 6.51 -6.92 -17.81
CA HIS A 193 5.98 -7.89 -18.78
C HIS A 193 4.46 -7.76 -18.97
N VAL A 194 3.71 -7.37 -17.93
CA VAL A 194 2.27 -7.08 -18.03
C VAL A 194 2.05 -5.80 -18.83
N LEU A 195 2.82 -4.75 -18.57
CA LEU A 195 2.72 -3.50 -19.34
C LEU A 195 3.03 -3.71 -20.83
N GLN A 196 4.10 -4.44 -21.14
CA GLN A 196 4.43 -4.83 -22.52
C GLN A 196 3.28 -5.62 -23.17
N TRP A 197 2.69 -6.55 -22.43
CA TRP A 197 1.54 -7.31 -22.90
C TRP A 197 0.32 -6.41 -23.13
N LEU A 198 -0.02 -5.51 -22.21
CA LEU A 198 -1.13 -4.56 -22.32
C LEU A 198 -0.97 -3.63 -23.54
N ARG A 199 0.25 -3.16 -23.81
CA ARG A 199 0.56 -2.32 -24.97
C ARG A 199 0.60 -3.08 -26.30
N SER A 200 0.78 -4.40 -26.27
CA SER A 200 0.73 -5.24 -27.47
C SER A 200 -0.68 -5.64 -27.92
N GLN A 201 -1.73 -5.22 -27.19
CA GLN A 201 -3.13 -5.54 -27.52
C GLN A 201 -3.65 -4.71 -28.70
N ASP A 202 -4.80 -5.13 -29.27
CA ASP A 202 -5.50 -4.39 -30.33
C ASP A 202 -6.96 -4.10 -29.91
N PRO A 203 -7.30 -2.83 -29.59
CA PRO A 203 -6.40 -1.68 -29.51
C PRO A 203 -5.42 -1.78 -28.32
N PRO A 204 -4.26 -1.10 -28.37
CA PRO A 204 -3.35 -1.01 -27.24
C PRO A 204 -4.06 -0.42 -26.01
N CYS A 205 -3.76 -0.94 -24.82
CA CYS A 205 -4.28 -0.34 -23.59
C CYS A 205 -3.73 1.08 -23.44
N ASP A 206 -4.61 2.03 -23.11
CA ASP A 206 -4.24 3.41 -22.87
C ASP A 206 -3.40 3.54 -21.58
N TRP A 207 -2.63 4.62 -21.50
CA TRP A 207 -1.82 4.99 -20.34
C TRP A 207 -1.76 6.52 -20.22
N ASP A 208 -1.35 7.01 -19.07
CA ASP A 208 -1.12 8.42 -18.80
C ASP A 208 -0.03 8.60 -17.73
N GLU A 209 0.10 9.81 -17.17
CA GLU A 209 1.08 10.15 -16.13
C GLU A 209 0.98 9.25 -14.90
N GLY A 210 -0.21 8.67 -14.64
CA GLY A 210 -0.48 7.61 -13.68
C GLY A 210 0.50 6.47 -13.74
N THR A 211 0.74 5.97 -14.95
CA THR A 211 1.64 4.82 -15.13
C THR A 211 3.07 5.15 -14.67
N CYS A 212 3.53 6.38 -14.90
CA CYS A 212 4.85 6.81 -14.44
C CYS A 212 4.91 7.04 -12.92
N TYR A 213 3.96 7.77 -12.34
CA TYR A 213 4.05 8.06 -10.90
C TYR A 213 3.83 6.81 -10.04
N PHE A 214 2.99 5.87 -10.44
CA PHE A 214 2.85 4.59 -9.72
C PHE A 214 4.10 3.69 -9.87
N ALA A 215 4.78 3.70 -11.02
CA ALA A 215 6.08 3.03 -11.15
C ALA A 215 7.14 3.68 -10.24
N ALA A 216 7.12 5.01 -10.15
CA ALA A 216 8.01 5.78 -9.30
C ALA A 216 7.76 5.52 -7.81
N MET A 217 6.49 5.48 -7.39
CA MET A 217 6.03 5.12 -6.04
C MET A 217 6.57 3.76 -5.59
N GLY A 218 6.57 2.76 -6.49
CA GLY A 218 7.12 1.42 -6.21
C GLY A 218 8.63 1.28 -6.45
N GLY A 219 9.31 2.33 -6.92
CA GLY A 219 10.75 2.32 -7.17
C GLY A 219 11.20 1.56 -8.42
N HIS A 220 10.27 1.28 -9.34
CA HIS A 220 10.45 0.41 -10.51
C HIS A 220 11.08 1.15 -11.69
N LEU A 221 12.39 1.36 -11.61
CA LEU A 221 13.16 2.11 -12.60
C LEU A 221 13.14 1.47 -14.00
N ASP A 222 13.09 0.14 -14.10
CA ASP A 222 13.02 -0.60 -15.36
C ASP A 222 11.71 -0.33 -16.11
N VAL A 223 10.60 -0.24 -15.38
CA VAL A 223 9.29 0.17 -15.93
C VAL A 223 9.36 1.59 -16.48
N LEU A 224 9.92 2.54 -15.71
CA LEU A 224 10.07 3.93 -16.14
C LEU A 224 10.96 4.07 -17.39
N GLN A 225 12.10 3.38 -17.42
CA GLN A 225 13.00 3.35 -18.57
C GLN A 225 12.32 2.80 -19.81
N TRP A 226 11.59 1.69 -19.65
CA TRP A 226 10.83 1.14 -20.76
C TRP A 226 9.74 2.10 -21.21
N ALA A 227 8.93 2.66 -20.31
CA ALA A 227 7.86 3.60 -20.65
C ALA A 227 8.38 4.86 -21.37
N ARG A 228 9.60 5.30 -21.03
CA ARG A 228 10.29 6.41 -21.70
C ARG A 228 10.78 6.07 -23.11
N SER A 229 11.07 4.81 -23.39
CA SER A 229 11.56 4.34 -24.69
C SER A 229 10.46 4.17 -25.77
N GLN A 230 9.21 4.43 -25.41
CA GLN A 230 8.04 4.18 -26.26
C GLN A 230 7.76 5.37 -27.19
N ASP A 231 6.99 5.14 -28.25
CA ASP A 231 6.62 6.18 -29.23
C ASP A 231 5.09 6.24 -29.44
N PRO A 232 4.39 7.28 -28.94
CA PRO A 232 4.91 8.33 -28.07
C PRO A 232 5.30 7.78 -26.67
N PRO A 233 6.23 8.43 -25.96
CA PRO A 233 6.58 8.04 -24.59
C PRO A 233 5.37 8.22 -23.67
N CYS A 234 5.26 7.37 -22.64
CA CYS A 234 4.26 7.57 -21.60
C CYS A 234 4.51 8.93 -20.93
N PRO A 235 3.49 9.80 -20.76
CA PRO A 235 3.71 11.10 -20.14
C PRO A 235 4.12 10.93 -18.67
N TRP A 236 4.81 11.93 -18.12
CA TRP A 236 5.09 12.05 -16.69
C TRP A 236 4.77 13.48 -16.25
N ASN A 237 4.72 13.71 -14.95
CA ASN A 237 4.60 15.05 -14.36
C ASN A 237 5.32 15.08 -13.01
N LYS A 238 5.29 16.22 -12.33
CA LYS A 238 5.92 16.42 -11.03
C LYS A 238 5.57 15.37 -9.96
N ARG A 239 4.36 14.78 -10.01
CA ARG A 239 3.99 13.67 -9.12
C ARG A 239 4.90 12.47 -9.26
N THR A 240 5.49 12.25 -10.44
CA THR A 240 6.46 11.16 -10.63
C THR A 240 7.71 11.36 -9.75
N CYS A 241 8.16 12.61 -9.56
CA CYS A 241 9.23 12.92 -8.62
C CYS A 241 8.74 12.87 -7.17
N GLU A 242 7.56 13.44 -6.87
CA GLU A 242 6.95 13.42 -5.53
C GLU A 242 6.84 11.98 -4.99
N GLU A 243 6.29 11.05 -5.78
CA GLU A 243 6.10 9.66 -5.38
C GLU A 243 7.43 8.89 -5.24
N ALA A 244 8.40 9.11 -6.14
CA ALA A 244 9.74 8.54 -5.98
C ALA A 244 10.41 9.04 -4.69
N ALA A 245 10.18 10.30 -4.32
CA ALA A 245 10.75 10.92 -3.14
C ALA A 245 10.07 10.39 -1.86
N GLY A 246 8.75 10.27 -1.86
CA GLY A 246 7.95 9.67 -0.79
C GLY A 246 8.24 8.19 -0.54
N GLY A 247 8.56 7.42 -1.58
CA GLY A 247 9.03 6.03 -1.46
C GLY A 247 10.53 5.87 -1.13
N GLY A 248 11.29 6.98 -1.07
CA GLY A 248 12.72 6.96 -0.76
C GLY A 248 13.59 6.43 -1.90
N HIS A 249 13.07 6.44 -3.13
CA HIS A 249 13.69 5.82 -4.31
C HIS A 249 14.67 6.78 -5.00
N LEU A 250 15.78 7.08 -4.31
CA LEU A 250 16.81 8.00 -4.80
C LEU A 250 17.35 7.63 -6.20
N HIS A 251 17.50 6.34 -6.51
CA HIS A 251 17.98 5.89 -7.83
C HIS A 251 17.00 6.25 -8.96
N VAL A 252 15.69 6.28 -8.67
CA VAL A 252 14.66 6.72 -9.62
C VAL A 252 14.78 8.22 -9.85
N LEU A 253 14.88 9.02 -8.79
CA LEU A 253 15.05 10.48 -8.89
C LEU A 253 16.31 10.88 -9.67
N GLN A 254 17.43 10.21 -9.41
CA GLN A 254 18.67 10.41 -10.15
C GLN A 254 18.50 10.13 -11.65
N TRP A 255 17.79 9.06 -11.98
CA TRP A 255 17.50 8.74 -13.37
C TRP A 255 16.55 9.76 -14.00
N LEU A 256 15.44 10.11 -13.34
CA LEU A 256 14.48 11.12 -13.80
C LEU A 256 15.17 12.47 -14.09
N ARG A 257 16.13 12.84 -13.24
CA ARG A 257 16.90 14.09 -13.42
C ARG A 257 17.91 14.03 -14.56
N SER A 258 18.33 12.84 -14.97
CA SER A 258 19.26 12.64 -16.09
C SER A 258 18.60 12.67 -17.48
N GLN A 259 17.27 12.76 -17.55
CA GLN A 259 16.51 12.74 -18.82
C GLN A 259 16.50 14.12 -19.49
N ASP A 260 16.18 14.16 -20.79
CA ASP A 260 16.05 15.39 -21.58
C ASP A 260 14.71 15.44 -22.35
N PRO A 261 13.77 16.32 -21.97
CA PRO A 261 13.81 17.18 -20.77
C PRO A 261 13.73 16.36 -19.48
N PRO A 262 14.30 16.83 -18.35
CA PRO A 262 14.16 16.17 -17.06
C PRO A 262 12.69 16.18 -16.62
N CYS A 263 12.30 15.23 -15.77
CA CYS A 263 11.00 15.32 -15.10
C CYS A 263 11.01 16.53 -14.15
N ASP A 264 9.93 17.31 -14.19
CA ASP A 264 9.76 18.43 -13.28
C ASP A 264 9.66 17.94 -11.83
N TRP A 265 10.10 18.77 -10.90
CA TRP A 265 9.90 18.63 -9.45
C TRP A 265 9.45 19.97 -8.89
N ASP A 266 8.97 19.98 -7.66
CA ASP A 266 8.57 21.17 -6.90
C ASP A 266 8.70 20.93 -5.40
N GLU A 267 8.24 21.87 -4.58
CA GLU A 267 8.25 21.79 -3.12
C GLU A 267 7.59 20.50 -2.58
N GLY A 268 6.57 20.00 -3.28
CA GLY A 268 5.92 18.73 -2.98
C GLY A 268 6.88 17.54 -2.99
N THR A 269 7.92 17.58 -3.82
CA THR A 269 8.94 16.53 -3.86
C THR A 269 9.75 16.46 -2.55
N CYS A 270 10.06 17.62 -1.96
CA CYS A 270 10.69 17.67 -0.63
C CYS A 270 9.70 17.25 0.46
N SER A 271 8.45 17.70 0.40
CA SER A 271 7.42 17.36 1.39
C SER A 271 7.13 15.86 1.44
N CYS A 272 7.00 15.17 0.30
CA CYS A 272 6.83 13.72 0.27
C CYS A 272 8.07 12.98 0.82
N ALA A 273 9.29 13.40 0.47
CA ALA A 273 10.50 12.81 1.06
C ALA A 273 10.56 12.99 2.59
N ALA A 274 10.06 14.12 3.09
CA ALA A 274 9.98 14.41 4.51
C ALA A 274 8.93 13.55 5.22
N GLU A 275 7.75 13.38 4.61
CA GLU A 275 6.67 12.51 5.09
C GLU A 275 7.13 11.05 5.22
N GLY A 276 7.88 10.53 4.25
CA GLY A 276 8.45 9.19 4.27
C GLY A 276 9.71 9.04 5.16
N GLY A 277 10.21 10.15 5.71
CA GLY A 277 11.40 10.13 6.59
C GLY A 277 12.70 9.89 5.84
N HIS A 278 12.73 10.16 4.53
CA HIS A 278 13.83 9.83 3.64
C HIS A 278 14.87 10.94 3.60
N LEU A 279 15.54 11.17 4.74
CA LEU A 279 16.55 12.24 4.88
C LEU A 279 17.63 12.24 3.77
N HIS A 280 18.09 11.06 3.36
CA HIS A 280 19.09 10.92 2.30
C HIS A 280 18.60 11.40 0.93
N VAL A 281 17.29 11.30 0.64
CA VAL A 281 16.67 11.86 -0.56
C VAL A 281 16.63 13.37 -0.48
N LEU A 282 16.17 13.94 0.64
CA LEU A 282 16.17 15.39 0.88
C LEU A 282 17.56 16.01 0.74
N GLN A 283 18.58 15.37 1.33
CA GLN A 283 19.97 15.80 1.19
C GLN A 283 20.42 15.83 -0.28
N TRP A 284 20.04 14.82 -1.05
CA TRP A 284 20.35 14.79 -2.48
C TRP A 284 19.60 15.88 -3.26
N LEU A 285 18.29 16.04 -3.02
CA LEU A 285 17.45 17.08 -3.66
C LEU A 285 18.01 18.49 -3.44
N ARG A 286 18.46 18.78 -2.21
CA ARG A 286 19.07 20.07 -1.84
C ARG A 286 20.49 20.27 -2.37
N SER A 287 21.15 19.19 -2.83
CA SER A 287 22.48 19.27 -3.44
C SER A 287 22.47 19.52 -4.96
N GLN A 288 21.29 19.56 -5.59
CA GLN A 288 21.16 19.77 -7.03
C GLN A 288 21.34 21.25 -7.43
N ASP A 289 21.55 21.51 -8.72
CA ASP A 289 21.68 22.86 -9.28
C ASP A 289 20.73 23.06 -10.49
N PRO A 290 19.64 23.86 -10.36
CA PRO A 290 19.17 24.48 -9.12
C PRO A 290 18.68 23.41 -8.12
N PRO A 291 18.73 23.69 -6.81
CA PRO A 291 18.23 22.76 -5.81
C PRO A 291 16.70 22.65 -5.90
N CYS A 292 16.13 21.52 -5.49
CA CYS A 292 14.68 21.41 -5.37
C CYS A 292 14.18 22.38 -4.29
N ASP A 293 13.15 23.15 -4.61
CA ASP A 293 12.52 24.05 -3.66
C ASP A 293 11.85 23.25 -2.53
N TRP A 294 11.67 23.92 -1.39
CA TRP A 294 11.02 23.38 -0.20
C TRP A 294 10.25 24.51 0.49
N ASP A 295 9.24 24.17 1.27
CA ASP A 295 8.36 25.12 1.96
C ASP A 295 7.99 24.61 3.37
N GLU A 296 7.10 25.32 4.05
CA GLU A 296 6.62 24.95 5.38
C GLU A 296 6.03 23.53 5.46
N LEU A 297 5.49 23.01 4.35
CA LEU A 297 4.93 21.66 4.30
C LEU A 297 6.01 20.61 4.48
N THR A 298 7.26 20.87 4.10
CA THR A 298 8.36 19.93 4.32
C THR A 298 8.56 19.65 5.82
N CYS A 299 8.43 20.67 6.68
CA CYS A 299 8.52 20.48 8.14
C CYS A 299 7.25 19.83 8.71
N SER A 300 6.06 20.27 8.27
CA SER A 300 4.78 19.70 8.72
C SER A 300 4.65 18.22 8.36
N CYS A 301 5.02 17.83 7.14
CA CYS A 301 5.05 16.44 6.68
C CYS A 301 6.09 15.61 7.45
N ALA A 302 7.26 16.16 7.79
CA ALA A 302 8.21 15.45 8.66
C ALA A 302 7.60 15.16 10.05
N ALA A 303 6.85 16.10 10.60
CA ALA A 303 6.15 15.92 11.88
C ALA A 303 5.00 14.91 11.77
N GLU A 304 4.23 14.95 10.68
CA GLU A 304 3.21 13.97 10.31
C GLU A 304 3.80 12.57 10.05
N GLY A 305 5.04 12.46 9.58
CA GLY A 305 5.73 11.17 9.51
C GLY A 305 6.19 10.65 10.88
N GLY A 306 6.35 11.55 11.86
CA GLY A 306 7.05 11.29 13.13
C GLY A 306 8.57 11.25 12.95
N HIS A 307 9.09 11.95 11.95
CA HIS A 307 10.48 11.89 11.53
C HIS A 307 11.31 13.05 12.09
N LEU A 308 11.48 13.05 13.42
CA LEU A 308 12.23 14.09 14.14
C LEU A 308 13.61 14.40 13.54
N HIS A 309 14.33 13.39 13.09
CA HIS A 309 15.66 13.55 12.50
C HIS A 309 15.64 14.32 11.16
N VAL A 310 14.56 14.21 10.37
CA VAL A 310 14.36 15.02 9.16
C VAL A 310 14.07 16.46 9.54
N LEU A 311 13.15 16.68 10.48
CA LEU A 311 12.77 18.01 10.95
C LEU A 311 13.99 18.76 11.52
N GLN A 312 14.78 18.10 12.37
CA GLN A 312 16.05 18.64 12.91
C GLN A 312 17.02 19.02 11.80
N TRP A 313 17.17 18.17 10.78
CA TRP A 313 18.08 18.46 9.68
C TRP A 313 17.59 19.64 8.83
N ALA A 314 16.31 19.69 8.49
CA ALA A 314 15.72 20.76 7.68
C ALA A 314 15.87 22.14 8.37
N ARG A 315 15.66 22.20 9.69
CA ARG A 315 15.86 23.40 10.50
C ARG A 315 17.33 23.78 10.74
N SER A 316 18.26 22.87 10.49
CA SER A 316 19.71 23.13 10.62
C SER A 316 20.37 23.67 9.34
N GLN A 317 19.65 23.74 8.22
CA GLN A 317 20.20 24.26 6.95
C GLN A 317 20.31 25.79 6.94
N ASP A 318 21.03 26.34 5.95
CA ASP A 318 21.18 27.79 5.74
C ASP A 318 20.81 28.15 4.28
N PRO A 319 19.68 28.85 4.03
CA PRO A 319 18.65 29.20 5.02
C PRO A 319 17.92 27.95 5.53
N PRO A 320 17.39 27.98 6.77
CA PRO A 320 16.62 26.86 7.31
C PRO A 320 15.28 26.75 6.56
N CYS A 321 14.72 25.53 6.50
CA CYS A 321 13.39 25.33 5.91
C CYS A 321 12.34 26.11 6.68
N ASP A 322 11.46 26.84 5.98
CA ASP A 322 10.30 27.48 6.62
C ASP A 322 9.42 26.43 7.32
N TRP A 323 8.66 26.86 8.31
CA TRP A 323 7.77 25.98 9.07
C TRP A 323 6.65 26.75 9.75
N ILE A 324 5.53 26.06 9.96
CA ILE A 324 4.42 26.50 10.83
C ILE A 324 4.44 25.56 12.06
N PRO A 325 5.01 26.00 13.19
CA PRO A 325 5.17 25.17 14.39
C PRO A 325 3.84 24.63 14.91
N GLU A 326 2.76 25.40 14.80
CA GLU A 326 1.41 25.00 15.19
C GLU A 326 0.94 23.76 14.41
N ASP A 327 1.09 23.77 13.09
CA ASP A 327 0.73 22.63 12.22
C ASP A 327 1.60 21.41 12.56
N CYS A 328 2.90 21.62 12.74
CA CYS A 328 3.84 20.54 13.12
C CYS A 328 3.45 19.90 14.48
N ILE A 329 3.02 20.70 15.46
CA ILE A 329 2.56 20.21 16.77
C ILE A 329 1.24 19.45 16.62
N GLU A 330 0.29 19.96 15.84
CA GLU A 330 -1.00 19.32 15.60
C GLU A 330 -0.80 17.89 15.06
N TYR A 331 -0.04 17.73 13.97
CA TYR A 331 0.25 16.44 13.38
C TYR A 331 1.01 15.49 14.32
N ALA A 332 1.99 16.01 15.07
CA ALA A 332 2.73 15.21 16.04
C ALA A 332 1.84 14.72 17.21
N VAL A 333 0.89 15.54 17.66
CA VAL A 333 -0.08 15.20 18.71
C VAL A 333 -1.07 14.15 18.23
N GLU A 334 -1.59 14.26 17.01
CA GLU A 334 -2.49 13.27 16.41
C GLU A 334 -1.85 11.87 16.37
N ARG A 335 -0.55 11.82 16.07
CA ARG A 335 0.25 10.58 16.08
C ARG A 335 0.67 10.11 17.46
N ARG A 336 0.54 10.97 18.47
CA ARG A 336 1.01 10.75 19.85
C ARG A 336 2.54 10.58 19.93
N ASP A 337 3.28 11.29 19.09
CA ASP A 337 4.74 11.31 19.12
C ASP A 337 5.25 12.44 20.03
N GLN A 338 5.39 12.10 21.32
CA GLN A 338 5.80 13.06 22.34
C GLN A 338 7.20 13.65 22.09
N HIS A 339 8.11 12.91 21.46
CA HIS A 339 9.48 13.41 21.24
C HIS A 339 9.51 14.53 20.19
N VAL A 340 8.67 14.42 19.16
CA VAL A 340 8.54 15.45 18.13
C VAL A 340 7.92 16.71 18.75
N VAL A 341 6.84 16.55 19.54
CA VAL A 341 6.19 17.68 20.24
C VAL A 341 7.17 18.40 21.16
N GLU A 342 7.85 17.67 22.05
CA GLU A 342 8.81 18.26 23.00
C GLU A 342 9.93 19.02 22.29
N TRP A 343 10.40 18.51 21.15
CA TRP A 343 11.43 19.18 20.38
C TRP A 343 10.91 20.45 19.71
N ILE A 344 9.71 20.42 19.11
CA ILE A 344 9.11 21.60 18.49
C ILE A 344 8.89 22.70 19.54
N GLU A 345 8.29 22.37 20.68
CA GLU A 345 8.08 23.32 21.78
C GLU A 345 9.40 23.92 22.27
N ALA A 346 10.46 23.10 22.43
CA ALA A 346 11.76 23.59 22.90
C ALA A 346 12.46 24.56 21.93
N ASN A 347 12.22 24.43 20.62
CA ASN A 347 12.88 25.26 19.59
C ASN A 347 12.00 26.44 19.15
N PHE A 348 10.67 26.33 19.19
CA PHE A 348 9.75 27.42 18.90
C PHE A 348 9.95 28.63 19.82
N TYR A 349 10.08 28.39 21.13
CA TYR A 349 10.30 29.47 22.10
C TYR A 349 11.70 30.09 22.06
N GLN A 350 12.64 29.53 21.28
CA GLN A 350 13.99 30.08 21.11
C GLN A 350 14.11 31.01 19.90
N GLU A 351 13.14 30.94 18.97
CA GLU A 351 13.13 31.71 17.72
C GLU A 351 12.30 33.01 17.81
N GLN A 352 11.48 33.17 18.87
CA GLN A 352 10.81 34.44 19.24
C GLN A 352 11.70 35.32 20.11
#